data_AF-A0A969MXF6-F1
#
_entry.id   AF-A0A969MXF6-F1
#
_cell.length_a   1.000
_cell.length_b   1.000
_cell.length_c   1.000
_cell.angle_alpha   90.00
_cell.angle_beta   90.00
_cell.angle_gamma   90.00
#
_symmetry.space_group_name_H-M   'P 1'
#
loop_
_entity.id
_entity.type
_entity.pdbx_description
1 polymer ?
#
loop_
_entity_poly.entity_id
_entity_poly.type
_entity_poly.pdbx_seq_one_letter_code
_entity_poly.pdbx_strand_id
1 'polypeptide(L)'
;MPVNGISPNSEFVQRFQSAHEQTLEYINQPIGVAKAAFVGGAAARYHSSALANLINSVQIQAAEGAGYPVDIGITAIFTDTGAIPAGNITLRNAYSVYVYDNRLFVIEINGDMLRRSLEKMPLTLSN
;
A
#
# COMPACT_ATOMS: atom_id res chain seq x y z
N MET A 1 13.59 -15.12 -4.93
CA MET A 1 13.33 -16.27 -5.83
C MET A 1 14.57 -17.14 -5.85
N PRO A 2 14.44 -18.48 -5.83
CA PRO A 2 15.59 -19.36 -5.97
C PRO A 2 16.30 -19.11 -7.30
N VAL A 3 17.63 -19.16 -7.28
CA VAL A 3 18.43 -19.10 -8.51
C VAL A 3 18.35 -20.46 -9.17
N ASN A 4 17.94 -20.51 -10.44
CA ASN A 4 17.80 -21.76 -11.18
C ASN A 4 19.12 -22.56 -11.16
N GLY A 5 19.02 -23.86 -10.83
CA GLY A 5 20.16 -24.78 -10.80
C GLY A 5 21.03 -24.69 -9.54
N ILE A 6 20.71 -23.82 -8.57
CA ILE A 6 21.46 -23.70 -7.31
C ILE A 6 20.52 -24.04 -6.14
N SER A 7 20.85 -25.11 -5.42
CA SER A 7 20.16 -25.44 -4.18
C SER A 7 20.52 -24.45 -3.07
N PRO A 8 19.53 -24.00 -2.25
CA PRO A 8 19.82 -23.21 -1.07
C PRO A 8 20.79 -23.93 -0.13
N ASN A 9 21.72 -23.19 0.48
CA ASN A 9 22.60 -23.74 1.51
C ASN A 9 21.76 -24.18 2.73
N SER A 10 21.80 -25.47 3.07
CA SER A 10 20.96 -26.06 4.10
C SER A 10 21.26 -25.54 5.51
N GLU A 11 22.54 -25.33 5.84
CA GLU A 11 22.96 -24.78 7.13
C GLU A 11 22.42 -23.35 7.33
N PHE A 12 22.51 -22.52 6.28
CA PHE A 12 21.96 -21.18 6.30
C PHE A 12 20.44 -21.20 6.48
N VAL A 13 19.73 -22.03 5.71
CA VAL A 13 18.26 -22.14 5.82
C VAL A 13 17.85 -22.58 7.23
N GLN A 14 18.49 -23.61 7.78
CA GLN A 14 18.19 -24.09 9.14
C GLN A 14 18.47 -23.01 10.19
N ARG A 15 19.56 -22.26 10.06
CA ARG A 15 19.91 -21.18 10.99
C ARG A 15 18.86 -20.08 11.07
N PHE A 16 18.19 -19.76 9.96
CA PHE A 16 17.18 -18.69 9.90
C PHE A 16 15.73 -19.19 9.90
N GLN A 17 15.50 -20.51 9.96
CA GLN A 17 14.17 -21.10 9.89
C GLN A 17 13.22 -20.55 10.97
N SER A 18 13.68 -20.46 12.22
CA SER A 18 12.86 -19.94 13.32
C SER A 18 12.47 -18.46 13.12
N ALA A 19 13.40 -17.62 12.66
CA ALA A 19 13.12 -16.22 12.36
C ALA A 19 12.14 -16.07 11.18
N HIS A 20 12.25 -16.95 10.18
CA HIS A 20 11.32 -17.00 9.06
C HIS A 20 9.89 -17.36 9.52
N GLU A 21 9.75 -18.38 10.37
CA GLU A 21 8.46 -18.81 10.93
C GLU A 21 7.81 -17.72 11.78
N GLN A 22 8.58 -17.07 12.66
CA GLN A 22 8.09 -15.93 13.46
C GLN A 22 7.63 -14.77 12.57
N THR A 23 8.36 -14.51 11.48
CA THR A 23 7.97 -13.47 10.50
C THR A 23 6.67 -13.84 9.82
N LEU A 24 6.52 -15.10 9.38
CA LEU A 24 5.29 -15.59 8.75
C LEU A 24 4.10 -15.50 9.70
N GLU A 25 4.27 -15.86 10.97
CA GLU A 25 3.24 -15.73 11.98
C GLU A 25 2.82 -14.27 12.14
N TYR A 26 3.80 -13.39 12.37
CA TYR A 26 3.57 -11.95 12.56
C TYR A 26 2.81 -11.30 11.39
N ILE A 27 3.26 -11.50 10.15
CA ILE A 27 2.63 -10.85 8.99
C ILE A 27 1.23 -11.40 8.67
N ASN A 28 0.89 -12.60 9.17
CA ASN A 28 -0.42 -13.21 8.97
C ASN A 28 -1.41 -12.90 10.11
N GLN A 29 -1.00 -12.15 11.15
CA GLN A 29 -1.92 -11.73 12.20
C GLN A 29 -2.98 -10.75 11.66
N PRO A 30 -4.28 -10.94 11.99
CA PRO A 30 -5.32 -9.99 11.64
C PRO A 30 -5.12 -8.64 12.33
N ILE A 31 -5.16 -7.57 11.56
CA ILE A 31 -5.10 -6.17 12.02
C ILE A 31 -6.45 -5.45 11.89
N GLY A 32 -7.44 -6.08 11.26
CA GLY A 32 -8.77 -5.51 11.08
C GLY A 32 -9.67 -6.40 10.23
N VAL A 33 -10.88 -5.91 9.92
CA VAL A 33 -11.87 -6.63 9.10
C VAL A 33 -12.43 -5.70 8.03
N ALA A 34 -12.31 -6.12 6.76
CA ALA A 34 -12.93 -5.46 5.63
C ALA A 34 -14.33 -6.05 5.36
N LYS A 35 -15.37 -5.21 5.35
CA LYS A 35 -16.74 -5.65 5.00
C LYS A 35 -16.89 -6.02 3.52
N ALA A 36 -16.07 -5.42 2.66
CA ALA A 36 -16.01 -5.67 1.23
C ALA A 36 -14.56 -5.56 0.76
N ALA A 37 -14.25 -6.12 -0.41
CA ALA A 37 -12.90 -6.06 -0.96
C ALA A 37 -12.57 -4.63 -1.44
N PHE A 38 -11.33 -4.19 -1.18
CA PHE A 38 -10.75 -3.01 -1.80
C PHE A 38 -9.98 -3.44 -3.04
N VAL A 39 -10.62 -3.26 -4.20
CA VAL A 39 -10.06 -3.62 -5.51
C VAL A 39 -8.95 -2.64 -5.88
N GLY A 40 -7.78 -3.17 -6.28
CA GLY A 40 -6.68 -2.37 -6.82
C GLY A 40 -6.50 -2.55 -8.33
N GLY A 41 -5.24 -2.53 -8.78
CA GLY A 41 -4.91 -2.71 -10.19
C GLY A 41 -5.41 -1.59 -11.11
N ALA A 42 -5.64 -1.92 -12.38
CA ALA A 42 -6.07 -0.97 -13.39
C ALA A 42 -7.39 -0.27 -13.05
N ALA A 43 -8.37 -1.00 -12.48
CA ALA A 43 -9.65 -0.43 -12.07
C ALA A 43 -9.48 0.71 -11.06
N ALA A 44 -8.59 0.52 -10.08
CA ALA A 44 -8.29 1.54 -9.08
C ALA A 44 -7.39 2.67 -9.59
N ARG A 45 -6.63 2.45 -10.66
CA ARG A 45 -5.71 3.43 -11.24
C ARG A 45 -6.42 4.42 -12.16
N TYR A 46 -7.43 3.96 -12.90
CA TYR A 46 -8.11 4.77 -13.92
C TYR A 46 -9.49 5.29 -13.50
N HIS A 47 -10.02 4.85 -12.37
CA HIS A 47 -11.33 5.25 -11.87
C HIS A 47 -11.31 5.52 -10.37
N SER A 48 -12.39 6.13 -9.87
CA SER A 48 -12.62 6.31 -8.44
C SER A 48 -12.49 4.97 -7.70
N SER A 49 -11.64 4.94 -6.67
CA SER A 49 -11.23 3.70 -6.01
C SER A 49 -11.45 3.75 -4.51
N ALA A 50 -12.17 2.75 -4.00
CA ALA A 50 -12.27 2.54 -2.55
C ALA A 50 -10.88 2.26 -1.93
N LEU A 51 -9.97 1.61 -2.65
CA LEU A 51 -8.62 1.34 -2.17
C LEU A 51 -7.80 2.64 -2.03
N ALA A 52 -7.83 3.51 -3.03
CA ALA A 52 -7.17 4.81 -2.96
C ALA A 52 -7.73 5.66 -1.80
N ASN A 53 -9.06 5.66 -1.63
CA ASN A 53 -9.71 6.36 -0.51
C ASN A 53 -9.26 5.82 0.84
N LEU A 54 -9.16 4.50 1.01
CA LEU A 54 -8.66 3.89 2.23
C LEU A 54 -7.22 4.35 2.53
N ILE A 55 -6.33 4.27 1.54
CA ILE A 55 -4.92 4.66 1.70
C ILE A 55 -4.82 6.14 2.09
N ASN A 56 -5.49 7.04 1.34
CA ASN A 56 -5.48 8.46 1.65
C ASN A 56 -6.02 8.75 3.06
N SER A 57 -7.07 8.05 3.48
CA SER A 57 -7.64 8.20 4.83
C SER A 57 -6.64 7.80 5.91
N VAL A 58 -5.92 6.70 5.72
CA VAL A 58 -4.87 6.24 6.65
C VAL A 58 -3.70 7.24 6.67
N GLN A 59 -3.30 7.78 5.52
CA GLN A 59 -2.24 8.78 5.43
C GLN A 59 -2.60 10.07 6.17
N ILE A 60 -3.83 10.57 6.00
CA ILE A 60 -4.32 11.77 6.68
C ILE A 60 -4.33 11.54 8.20
N GLN A 61 -4.88 10.41 8.66
CA GLN A 61 -4.91 10.06 10.08
C GLN A 61 -3.49 9.92 10.67
N ALA A 62 -2.56 9.32 9.93
CA ALA A 62 -1.18 9.18 10.36
C ALA A 62 -0.46 10.54 10.47
N ALA A 63 -0.69 11.44 9.52
CA ALA A 63 -0.13 12.79 9.53
C ALA A 63 -0.68 13.61 10.71
N GLU A 64 -2.00 13.57 10.93
CA GLU A 64 -2.65 14.21 12.08
C GLU A 64 -2.11 13.67 13.41
N GLY A 65 -2.01 12.35 13.56
CA GLY A 65 -1.43 11.72 14.75
C GLY A 65 0.04 12.07 15.00
N ALA A 66 0.77 12.46 13.96
CA ALA A 66 2.13 12.97 14.05
C ALA A 66 2.22 14.49 14.31
N GLY A 67 1.09 15.18 14.46
CA GLY A 67 1.02 16.63 14.69
C GLY A 67 1.04 17.50 13.42
N TYR A 68 0.83 16.89 12.26
CA TYR A 68 0.80 17.57 10.95
C TYR A 68 -0.56 17.34 10.28
N PRO A 69 -1.64 18.00 10.73
CA PRO A 69 -2.94 17.90 10.07
C PRO A 69 -2.82 18.39 8.62
N VAL A 70 -3.50 17.69 7.70
CA VAL A 70 -3.47 17.97 6.26
C VAL A 70 -4.88 17.95 5.68
N ASP A 71 -5.13 18.76 4.64
CA ASP A 71 -6.43 18.82 3.97
C ASP A 71 -6.64 17.69 2.96
N ILE A 72 -5.55 17.20 2.35
CA ILE A 72 -5.59 16.22 1.26
C ILE A 72 -4.51 15.14 1.41
N GLY A 73 -4.86 13.91 1.03
CA GLY A 73 -3.93 12.80 0.81
C GLY A 73 -3.82 12.50 -0.68
N ILE A 74 -2.62 12.20 -1.15
CA ILE A 74 -2.36 11.83 -2.54
C ILE A 74 -1.59 10.50 -2.54
N THR A 75 -2.17 9.50 -3.19
CA THR A 75 -1.56 8.18 -3.35
C THR A 75 -1.64 7.71 -4.80
N ALA A 76 -0.74 6.81 -5.16
CA ALA A 76 -0.72 6.13 -6.45
C ALA A 76 -0.90 4.63 -6.26
N ILE A 77 -1.67 4.02 -7.17
CA ILE A 77 -1.87 2.56 -7.21
C ILE A 77 -0.79 1.93 -8.10
N PHE A 78 0.29 1.47 -7.46
CA PHE A 78 1.49 0.99 -8.15
C PHE A 78 1.42 -0.45 -8.65
N THR A 79 0.59 -1.29 -8.04
CA THR A 79 0.50 -2.72 -8.37
C THR A 79 -0.66 -2.99 -9.33
N ASP A 80 -0.47 -3.91 -10.27
CA ASP A 80 -1.56 -4.34 -11.16
C ASP A 80 -2.53 -5.33 -10.50
N THR A 81 -2.12 -6.00 -9.42
CA THR A 81 -2.89 -7.06 -8.76
C THR A 81 -3.11 -6.85 -7.26
N GLY A 82 -2.46 -5.86 -6.64
CA GLY A 82 -2.61 -5.61 -5.21
C GLY A 82 -4.04 -5.25 -4.86
N ALA A 83 -4.59 -5.88 -3.82
CA ALA A 83 -5.94 -5.67 -3.34
C ALA A 83 -6.02 -6.06 -1.86
N ILE A 84 -6.98 -5.50 -1.13
CA ILE A 84 -7.31 -5.97 0.22
C ILE A 84 -8.60 -6.80 0.12
N PRO A 85 -8.57 -8.10 0.47
CA PRO A 85 -9.75 -8.94 0.40
C PRO A 85 -10.79 -8.56 1.46
N ALA A 86 -12.03 -8.98 1.24
CA ALA A 86 -13.04 -8.96 2.30
C ALA A 86 -12.68 -9.95 3.43
N GLY A 87 -13.14 -9.68 4.64
CA GLY A 87 -12.83 -10.47 5.84
C GLY A 87 -11.59 -9.94 6.57
N ASN A 88 -10.85 -10.85 7.23
CA ASN A 88 -9.69 -10.48 8.02
C ASN A 88 -8.59 -9.86 7.14
N ILE A 89 -8.19 -8.65 7.50
CA ILE A 89 -7.05 -7.95 6.91
C ILE A 89 -5.83 -8.32 7.73
N THR A 90 -4.78 -8.81 7.08
CA THR A 90 -3.48 -9.08 7.70
C THR A 90 -2.45 -8.04 7.29
N LEU A 91 -1.32 -7.97 8.00
CA LEU A 91 -0.21 -7.12 7.60
C LEU A 91 0.33 -7.49 6.21
N ARG A 92 0.33 -8.78 5.85
CA ARG A 92 0.62 -9.25 4.49
C ARG A 92 -0.31 -8.64 3.44
N ASN A 93 -1.60 -8.47 3.74
CA ASN A 93 -2.52 -7.81 2.80
C ASN A 93 -2.17 -6.33 2.62
N ALA A 94 -1.78 -5.63 3.68
CA ALA A 94 -1.32 -4.25 3.57
C ALA A 94 -0.08 -4.13 2.68
N TYR A 95 0.92 -5.01 2.86
CA TYR A 95 2.10 -5.06 1.99
C TYR A 95 1.80 -5.46 0.53
N SER A 96 0.65 -6.08 0.25
CA SER A 96 0.27 -6.39 -1.14
C SER A 96 -0.14 -5.16 -1.95
N VAL A 97 -0.58 -4.08 -1.29
CA VAL A 97 -0.96 -2.82 -1.94
C VAL A 97 0.12 -1.72 -1.81
N TYR A 98 0.98 -1.81 -0.79
CA TYR A 98 2.18 -1.00 -0.63
C TYR A 98 3.42 -1.89 -0.56
N VAL A 99 3.94 -2.25 -1.73
CA VAL A 99 5.06 -3.21 -1.87
C VAL A 99 6.41 -2.57 -1.53
N TYR A 100 6.50 -1.24 -1.64
CA TYR A 100 7.70 -0.48 -1.34
C TYR A 100 7.59 0.17 0.04
N ASP A 101 8.69 0.20 0.76
CA ASP A 101 8.82 0.84 2.07
C ASP A 101 8.90 2.38 1.93
N ASN A 102 7.81 2.94 1.41
CA ASN A 102 7.67 4.36 1.16
C ASN A 102 7.45 5.10 2.47
N ARG A 103 8.08 6.28 2.60
CA ARG A 103 7.80 7.21 3.69
C ARG A 103 6.63 8.13 3.35
N LEU A 104 5.82 8.46 4.34
CA LEU A 104 4.81 9.52 4.22
C LEU A 104 5.50 10.88 4.35
N PHE A 105 5.22 11.78 3.41
CA PHE A 105 5.70 13.16 3.42
C PHE A 105 4.51 14.11 3.52
N VAL A 106 4.65 15.13 4.38
CA VAL A 106 3.73 16.27 4.45
C VAL A 106 4.42 17.47 3.84
N ILE A 107 3.72 18.14 2.93
CA ILE A 107 4.21 19.36 2.27
C ILE A 107 3.13 20.43 2.29
N GLU A 108 3.53 21.68 2.51
CA GLU A 108 2.65 22.83 2.32
C GLU A 108 2.75 23.29 0.87
N ILE A 109 1.59 23.49 0.23
CA ILE A 109 1.48 23.94 -1.16
C ILE A 109 0.42 25.03 -1.27
N ASN A 110 0.53 25.88 -2.28
CA ASN A 110 -0.54 26.82 -2.63
C ASN A 110 -1.44 26.25 -3.75
N GLY A 111 -2.56 26.94 -4.01
CA GLY A 111 -3.55 26.50 -5.00
C GLY A 111 -3.02 26.39 -6.44
N ASP A 112 -2.05 27.24 -6.83
CA ASP A 112 -1.42 27.18 -8.16
C ASP A 112 -0.54 25.92 -8.31
N MET A 113 0.21 25.57 -7.26
CA MET A 113 0.98 24.32 -7.22
C MET A 113 0.06 23.09 -7.27
N LEU A 114 -1.06 23.10 -6.53
CA LEU A 114 -2.03 22.02 -6.56
C LEU A 114 -2.63 21.86 -7.97
N ARG A 115 -3.13 22.97 -8.55
CA ARG A 115 -3.73 22.97 -9.89
C ARG A 115 -2.77 22.42 -10.93
N ARG A 116 -1.55 22.94 -11.01
CA ARG A 116 -0.55 22.48 -11.99
C ARG A 116 -0.17 21.02 -11.77
N SER A 117 -0.14 20.55 -10.53
CA SER A 117 0.14 19.14 -10.22
C SER A 117 -0.96 18.25 -10.77
N LEU A 118 -2.23 18.60 -10.54
CA LEU A 118 -3.38 17.86 -11.05
C LEU A 118 -3.46 17.88 -12.59
N GLU A 119 -3.17 19.03 -13.22
CA GLU A 119 -3.17 19.15 -14.69
C GLU A 119 -2.05 18.33 -15.36
N LYS A 120 -0.93 18.10 -14.68
CA LYS A 120 0.16 17.25 -15.17
C LYS A 120 -0.09 15.75 -14.95
N MET A 121 -1.03 15.39 -14.08
CA MET A 121 -1.45 14.00 -13.97
C MET A 121 -2.23 13.65 -15.24
N PRO A 122 -1.91 12.53 -15.93
CA PRO A 122 -2.67 12.11 -17.10
C PRO A 122 -4.08 11.72 -16.67
N LEU A 123 -4.98 12.71 -16.66
CA LEU A 123 -6.40 12.53 -16.47
C LEU A 123 -6.98 12.06 -17.81
N THR A 124 -7.02 10.75 -18.05
CA THR A 124 -7.95 10.22 -19.05
C THR A 124 -9.35 10.32 -18.47
N LEU A 125 -9.92 11.52 -18.51
CA LEU A 125 -11.35 11.71 -18.35
C LEU A 125 -11.98 11.30 -19.68
N SER A 126 -12.44 10.06 -19.75
CA SER A 126 -13.37 9.64 -20.79
C SER A 126 -14.65 10.45 -20.61
N ASN A 127 -14.95 11.32 -21.58
CA ASN A 127 -16.27 11.92 -21.76
C ASN A 127 -17.31 10.86 -22.12
#